data_AF-A0AAV9GF62-F1
#
_entry.id   AF-A0AAV9GF62-F1
#
_cell.length_a   1.000
_cell.length_b   1.000
_cell.length_c   1.000
_cell.angle_alpha   90.00
_cell.angle_beta   90.00
_cell.angle_gamma   90.00
#
_symmetry.space_group_name_H-M   'P 1'
#
loop_
_entity.id
_entity.type
_entity.pdbx_description
1 polymer ?
#
loop_
_entity_poly.entity_id
_entity_poly.type
_entity_poly.pdbx_seq_one_letter_code
_entity_poly.pdbx_strand_id
1 'polypeptide(L)'
;SLHRPRSDETVALHLQVTEVQCERAFIMDAEMFILRNQEGKCRLVISSKNRCTLLMPSNFFAPEFAPDKAAFPFGCPAWLVQLEGQGERKVYRYPKGLKFLDFCSADAERMFELGRIAVSQQATIGPALPFRPLSQQP
;
A
#
# COMPACT_ATOMS: atom_id res chain seq x y z
N SER A 1 4.12 14.18 5.74
CA SER A 1 4.96 13.01 5.42
C SER A 1 4.16 12.09 4.49
N LEU A 2 4.75 11.58 3.40
CA LEU A 2 4.03 10.73 2.44
C LEU A 2 3.66 9.35 3.02
N HIS A 3 4.44 8.88 4.01
CA HIS A 3 4.27 7.55 4.61
C HIS A 3 3.40 7.52 5.87
N ARG A 4 2.94 8.68 6.37
CA ARG A 4 2.02 8.73 7.52
C ARG A 4 0.57 8.86 7.05
N PRO A 5 -0.40 8.39 7.85
CA PRO A 5 -1.79 8.74 7.65
C PRO A 5 -1.96 10.27 7.61
N ARG A 6 -2.86 10.73 6.73
CA ARG A 6 -3.40 12.09 6.77
C ARG A 6 -4.38 12.21 7.95
N SER A 7 -4.81 13.43 8.25
CA SER A 7 -5.76 13.70 9.34
C SER A 7 -7.11 12.99 9.17
N ASP A 8 -7.49 12.70 7.93
CA ASP A 8 -8.73 12.00 7.55
C ASP A 8 -8.54 10.49 7.34
N GLU A 9 -7.35 9.96 7.59
CA GLU A 9 -6.98 8.57 7.29
C GLU A 9 -6.68 7.75 8.56
N THR A 10 -6.99 6.46 8.50
CA THR A 10 -6.60 5.46 9.50
C THR A 10 -5.82 4.33 8.84
N VAL A 11 -5.03 3.60 9.64
CA VAL A 11 -4.29 2.42 9.17
C VAL A 11 -5.24 1.23 9.11
N ALA A 12 -5.51 0.75 7.90
CA ALA A 12 -6.35 -0.43 7.65
C ALA A 12 -5.52 -1.72 7.58
N LEU A 13 -4.26 -1.64 7.14
CA LEU A 13 -3.29 -2.72 7.16
C LEU A 13 -1.90 -2.14 7.39
N HIS A 14 -1.09 -2.84 8.18
CA HIS A 14 0.34 -2.59 8.34
C HIS A 14 1.10 -3.92 8.23
N LEU A 15 2.05 -4.00 7.31
CA LEU A 15 2.90 -5.16 7.10
C LEU A 15 4.37 -4.74 7.03
N GLN A 16 5.24 -5.53 7.65
CA GLN A 16 6.68 -5.45 7.44
C GLN A 16 7.07 -6.47 6.37
N VAL A 17 7.83 -6.02 5.38
CA VAL A 17 8.20 -6.82 4.22
C VAL A 17 9.68 -6.63 3.93
N THR A 18 10.41 -7.74 3.75
CA THR A 18 11.86 -7.70 3.54
C THR A 18 12.23 -6.94 2.27
N GLU A 19 11.48 -7.16 1.20
CA GLU A 19 11.71 -6.48 -0.07
C GLU A 19 10.42 -6.45 -0.88
N VAL A 20 10.20 -5.31 -1.53
CA VAL A 20 9.18 -5.15 -2.56
C VAL A 20 9.85 -4.77 -3.86
N GLN A 21 9.55 -5.52 -4.92
CA GLN A 21 10.03 -5.23 -6.25
C GLN A 21 8.92 -4.63 -7.10
N CYS A 22 9.25 -3.61 -7.89
CA CYS A 22 8.41 -3.11 -8.97
C CYS A 22 9.25 -2.89 -10.24
N GLU A 23 8.63 -2.43 -11.31
CA GLU A 23 9.27 -2.31 -12.63
C GLU A 23 10.53 -1.43 -12.70
N ARG A 24 10.80 -0.60 -11.67
CA ARG A 24 12.03 0.24 -11.63
C ARG A 24 12.80 0.20 -10.32
N ALA A 25 12.32 -0.51 -9.31
CA ALA A 25 12.94 -0.43 -7.99
C ALA A 25 12.79 -1.72 -7.18
N PHE A 26 13.84 -1.97 -6.40
CA PHE A 26 13.84 -2.90 -5.28
C PHE A 26 13.81 -2.06 -4.00
N ILE A 27 12.76 -2.21 -3.22
CA ILE A 27 12.53 -1.46 -1.98
C ILE A 27 12.81 -2.41 -0.82
N MET A 28 14.03 -2.39 -0.31
CA MET A 28 14.46 -3.24 0.82
C MET A 28 13.97 -2.70 2.16
N ASP A 29 13.83 -3.60 3.15
CA ASP A 29 13.38 -3.31 4.52
C ASP A 29 12.14 -2.41 4.54
N ALA A 30 11.14 -2.81 3.75
CA ALA A 30 9.95 -2.01 3.51
C ALA A 30 8.88 -2.22 4.58
N GLU A 31 8.21 -1.12 4.92
CA GLU A 31 6.93 -1.11 5.61
C GLU A 31 5.85 -0.78 4.59
N MET A 32 4.76 -1.54 4.65
CA MET A 32 3.62 -1.40 3.78
C MET A 32 2.39 -1.01 4.60
N PHE A 33 1.69 0.03 4.15
CA PHE A 33 0.48 0.52 4.76
C PHE A 33 -0.64 0.59 3.74
N ILE A 34 -1.81 0.05 4.09
CA ILE A 34 -3.06 0.45 3.45
C ILE A 34 -3.72 1.46 4.38
N LEU A 35 -3.93 2.66 3.86
CA LEU A 35 -4.55 3.76 4.59
C LEU A 35 -5.94 3.99 4.02
N ARG A 36 -6.95 4.08 4.89
CA ARG A 36 -8.35 4.29 4.52
C ARG A 36 -8.83 5.63 5.03
N ASN A 37 -9.43 6.45 4.18
CA ASN A 37 -10.04 7.71 4.61
C ASN A 37 -11.47 7.52 5.14
N GLN A 38 -12.07 8.58 5.68
CA GLN A 38 -13.45 8.57 6.18
C GLN A 38 -14.51 8.24 5.10
N GLU A 39 -14.21 8.47 3.83
CA GLU A 39 -15.05 8.11 2.67
C GLU A 39 -14.87 6.65 2.24
N GLY A 40 -14.04 5.86 2.92
CA GLY A 40 -13.76 4.46 2.60
C GLY A 40 -12.72 4.25 1.50
N LYS A 41 -12.17 5.33 0.93
CA LYS A 41 -11.13 5.28 -0.10
C LYS A 41 -9.80 4.80 0.48
N CYS A 42 -9.16 3.86 -0.22
CA CYS A 42 -7.91 3.26 0.21
C CYS A 42 -6.74 3.72 -0.66
N ARG A 43 -5.60 4.03 -0.02
CA ARG A 43 -4.31 4.27 -0.69
C ARG A 43 -3.26 3.29 -0.15
N LEU A 44 -2.36 2.85 -1.01
CA LEU A 44 -1.22 2.01 -0.65
C LEU A 44 0.04 2.88 -0.52
N VAL A 45 0.78 2.66 0.56
CA VAL A 45 2.09 3.25 0.79
C VAL A 45 3.07 2.13 1.05
N ILE A 46 4.22 2.17 0.39
CA ILE A 46 5.35 1.32 0.70
C ILE A 46 6.53 2.24 0.97
N SER A 47 7.19 2.10 2.11
CA SER A 47 8.32 2.94 2.48
C SER A 47 9.44 2.13 3.08
N SER A 48 10.69 2.44 2.74
CA SER A 48 11.88 1.85 3.35
C SER A 48 12.59 2.85 4.29
N LYS A 49 13.46 2.32 5.14
CA LYS A 49 14.38 3.11 5.98
C LYS A 49 15.28 4.04 5.17
N ASN A 50 15.62 3.65 3.93
CA ASN A 50 16.40 4.46 2.99
C ASN A 50 15.57 5.54 2.29
N ARG A 51 14.38 5.85 2.83
CA ARG A 51 13.47 6.89 2.35
C ARG A 51 13.04 6.74 0.89
N CYS A 52 13.09 5.52 0.35
CA CYS A 52 12.39 5.16 -0.87
C CYS A 52 10.91 4.94 -0.51
N THR A 53 10.00 5.64 -1.19
CA THR A 53 8.56 5.58 -0.95
C THR A 53 7.79 5.39 -2.25
N LEU A 54 7.05 4.31 -2.36
CA LEU A 54 6.03 4.11 -3.39
C LEU A 54 4.66 4.51 -2.82
N LEU A 55 3.91 5.27 -3.61
CA LEU A 55 2.57 5.72 -3.28
C LEU A 55 1.61 5.36 -4.42
N MET A 56 0.52 4.67 -4.07
CA MET A 56 -0.64 4.47 -4.95
C MET A 56 -1.85 5.15 -4.29
N PRO A 57 -2.57 6.04 -5.01
CA PRO A 57 -3.54 6.99 -4.48
C PRO A 57 -4.85 6.31 -4.06
N SER A 58 -5.78 7.14 -3.57
CA SER A 58 -7.02 6.85 -2.85
C SER A 58 -8.12 6.13 -3.65
N ASN A 59 -7.76 5.23 -4.55
CA ASN A 59 -8.65 4.37 -5.33
C ASN A 59 -8.01 3.00 -5.58
N PHE A 60 -7.05 2.60 -4.73
CA PHE A 60 -6.26 1.39 -4.91
C PHE A 60 -7.09 0.10 -5.00
N PHE A 61 -8.26 0.07 -4.34
CA PHE A 61 -9.22 -1.04 -4.40
C PHE A 61 -10.51 -0.71 -5.15
N ALA A 62 -10.56 0.41 -5.87
CA ALA A 62 -11.79 0.80 -6.53
C ALA A 62 -12.09 -0.18 -7.69
N PRO A 63 -13.36 -0.62 -7.86
CA PRO A 63 -13.72 -1.66 -8.82
C PRO A 63 -13.31 -1.36 -10.26
N GLU A 64 -13.24 -0.08 -10.64
CA GLU A 64 -12.80 0.38 -11.96
C GLU A 64 -11.31 0.09 -12.26
N PHE A 65 -10.53 -0.26 -11.24
CA PHE A 65 -9.14 -0.72 -11.36
C PHE A 65 -8.97 -2.21 -11.08
N ALA A 66 -10.05 -2.93 -10.74
CA ALA A 66 -10.05 -4.38 -10.62
C ALA A 66 -10.22 -4.98 -12.02
N PRO A 67 -9.17 -5.54 -12.65
CA PRO A 67 -9.36 -6.23 -13.91
C PRO A 67 -10.20 -7.48 -13.67
N ASP A 68 -10.93 -7.91 -14.70
CA ASP A 68 -11.72 -9.14 -14.70
C ASP A 68 -10.90 -10.32 -14.15
N LYS A 69 -11.21 -10.70 -12.91
CA LYS A 69 -10.96 -11.98 -12.22
C LYS A 69 -9.68 -12.79 -12.53
N ALA A 70 -8.54 -12.16 -12.83
CA ALA A 70 -7.26 -12.90 -12.92
C ALA A 70 -5.97 -12.06 -12.77
N ALA A 71 -5.99 -10.73 -12.96
CA ALA A 71 -4.75 -9.94 -12.98
C ALA A 71 -4.64 -9.03 -11.74
N PHE A 72 -3.44 -8.94 -11.16
CA PHE A 72 -3.19 -8.09 -10.00
C PHE A 72 -3.36 -6.59 -10.36
N PRO A 73 -4.14 -5.80 -9.59
CA PRO A 73 -4.58 -4.47 -9.98
C PRO A 73 -3.59 -3.39 -9.53
N PHE A 74 -2.49 -3.20 -10.25
CA PHE A 74 -1.66 -2.00 -10.06
C PHE A 74 -1.96 -0.90 -11.08
N GLY A 75 -3.13 -0.93 -11.74
CA GLY A 75 -3.49 -0.03 -12.84
C GLY A 75 -3.85 1.41 -12.45
N CYS A 76 -3.83 1.77 -11.17
CA CYS A 76 -4.02 3.16 -10.73
C CYS A 76 -2.68 3.93 -10.73
N PRO A 77 -2.68 5.25 -10.99
CA PRO A 77 -1.43 6.01 -11.09
C PRO A 77 -0.53 5.81 -9.86
N ALA A 78 0.77 5.62 -10.02
CA ALA A 78 1.68 5.45 -8.89
C ALA A 78 2.81 6.49 -8.93
N TRP A 79 3.38 6.76 -7.76
CA TRP A 79 4.57 7.62 -7.61
C TRP A 79 5.62 6.91 -6.79
N LEU A 80 6.85 6.88 -7.30
CA LEU A 80 8.02 6.43 -6.57
C LEU A 80 8.88 7.65 -6.27
N VAL A 81 9.14 7.89 -5.00
CA VAL A 81 9.98 8.97 -4.50
C VAL A 81 11.20 8.36 -3.85
N GLN A 82 12.39 8.75 -4.30
CA GLN A 82 13.66 8.26 -3.77
C GLN A 82 14.53 9.45 -3.37
N LEU A 83 15.12 9.36 -2.19
CA LEU A 83 16.18 10.27 -1.74
C LEU A 83 17.52 9.60 -2.02
N GLU A 84 18.40 10.29 -2.75
CA GLU A 84 19.76 9.83 -3.03
C GLU A 84 20.75 10.38 -1.99
N GLY A 85 21.96 9.81 -1.94
CA GLY A 85 22.95 10.09 -0.90
C GLY A 85 23.39 11.55 -0.75
N GLN A 86 23.10 12.41 -1.73
CA GLN A 86 23.39 13.85 -1.68
C GLN A 86 22.17 14.70 -1.25
N GLY A 87 21.06 14.08 -0.86
CA GLY A 87 19.80 14.77 -0.53
C GLY A 87 18.93 15.09 -1.74
N GLU A 88 19.41 14.80 -2.95
CA GLU A 88 18.65 14.90 -4.20
C GLU A 88 17.43 13.98 -4.18
N ARG A 89 16.28 14.51 -4.62
CA ARG A 89 15.01 13.79 -4.64
C ARG A 89 14.60 13.46 -6.08
N LYS A 90 14.59 12.17 -6.42
CA LYS A 90 14.00 11.69 -7.69
C LYS A 90 12.55 11.29 -7.49
N VAL A 91 11.70 11.73 -8.41
CA VAL A 91 10.27 11.39 -8.44
C VAL A 91 9.95 10.76 -9.78
N TYR A 92 9.54 9.50 -9.74
CA TYR A 92 9.05 8.77 -10.91
C TYR A 92 7.53 8.69 -10.84
N ARG A 93 6.86 9.02 -11.94
CA ARG A 93 5.42 8.92 -12.07
C ARG A 93 5.07 7.79 -13.02
N TYR A 94 4.10 6.98 -12.64
CA TYR A 94 3.53 5.90 -13.41
C TYR A 94 2.06 6.21 -13.70
N PRO A 95 1.74 6.90 -14.81
CA PRO A 95 0.37 7.36 -15.06
C PRO A 95 -0.64 6.23 -15.24
N LYS A 96 -0.18 5.08 -15.72
CA LYS A 96 -0.99 3.86 -15.91
C LYS A 96 -0.81 2.86 -14.75
N GLY A 97 -0.21 3.32 -13.67
CA GLY A 97 0.17 2.47 -12.55
C GLY A 97 1.35 1.55 -12.84
N LEU A 98 1.54 0.53 -12.00
CA LEU A 98 2.65 -0.41 -12.12
C LEU A 98 2.25 -1.62 -12.95
N LYS A 99 3.22 -2.22 -13.62
CA LYS A 99 3.04 -3.51 -14.30
C LYS A 99 3.01 -4.68 -13.31
N PHE A 100 3.81 -4.57 -12.25
CA PHE A 100 3.88 -5.56 -11.20
C PHE A 100 4.31 -4.90 -9.88
N LEU A 101 3.95 -5.57 -8.80
CA LEU A 101 4.47 -5.40 -7.45
C LEU A 101 4.69 -6.82 -6.93
N ASP A 102 5.92 -7.16 -6.57
CA ASP A 102 6.28 -8.50 -6.16
C ASP A 102 6.96 -8.46 -4.79
N PHE A 103 6.88 -9.57 -4.06
CA PHE A 103 7.44 -9.73 -2.73
C PHE A 103 8.47 -10.85 -2.74
N CYS A 104 9.60 -10.64 -2.07
CA CYS A 104 10.59 -11.72 -1.95
C CYS A 104 10.19 -12.85 -1.00
N SER A 105 9.05 -12.73 -0.33
CA SER A 105 8.52 -13.73 0.61
C SER A 105 7.09 -14.08 0.26
N ALA A 106 6.82 -15.37 0.08
CA ALA A 106 5.47 -15.90 -0.12
C ALA A 106 4.54 -15.60 1.08
N ASP A 107 5.09 -15.50 2.29
CA ASP A 107 4.31 -15.12 3.47
C ASP A 107 3.87 -13.66 3.39
N ALA A 108 4.76 -12.77 2.94
CA ALA A 108 4.43 -11.35 2.75
C ALA A 108 3.36 -11.17 1.66
N GLU A 109 3.50 -11.87 0.54
CA GLU A 109 2.50 -11.88 -0.54
C GLU A 109 1.14 -12.38 -0.03
N ARG A 110 1.11 -13.50 0.69
CA ARG A 110 -0.11 -14.07 1.26
C ARG A 110 -0.76 -13.12 2.27
N MET A 111 0.02 -12.52 3.16
CA MET A 111 -0.49 -11.57 4.17
C MET A 111 -1.03 -10.30 3.52
N PHE A 112 -0.36 -9.81 2.47
CA PHE A 112 -0.85 -8.68 1.68
C PHE A 112 -2.19 -9.00 1.04
N GLU A 113 -2.31 -10.17 0.40
CA GLU A 113 -3.54 -10.59 -0.27
C GLU A 113 -4.71 -10.77 0.72
N LEU A 114 -4.46 -11.39 1.87
CA LEU A 114 -5.46 -11.52 2.94
C LEU A 114 -5.90 -10.16 3.49
N GLY A 115 -4.95 -9.27 3.77
CA GLY A 115 -5.22 -7.91 4.25
C GLY A 115 -6.02 -7.11 3.23
N ARG A 116 -5.66 -7.21 1.94
CA ARG A 116 -6.40 -6.61 0.82
C ARG A 116 -7.84 -7.09 0.78
N ILE A 117 -8.08 -8.40 0.84
CA ILE A 117 -9.43 -8.97 0.82
C ILE A 117 -10.25 -8.46 2.01
N ALA A 118 -9.68 -8.48 3.22
CA ALA A 118 -10.35 -8.00 4.42
C ALA A 118 -10.71 -6.51 4.33
N VAL A 119 -9.79 -5.67 3.85
CA VAL A 119 -10.01 -4.24 3.67
C VAL A 119 -11.06 -3.98 2.57
N SER A 120 -11.06 -4.77 1.50
CA SER A 120 -12.02 -4.62 0.40
C SER A 120 -13.44 -5.04 0.82
N GLN A 121 -13.59 -6.13 1.57
CA GLN A 121 -14.89 -6.59 2.07
C GLN A 121 -15.50 -5.62 3.09
N GLN A 122 -14.68 -5.03 3.97
CA GLN A 122 -15.16 -4.00 4.89
C GLN A 122 -15.65 -2.73 4.18
N ALA A 123 -15.12 -2.40 3.00
CA ALA A 123 -15.62 -1.27 2.21
C ALA A 123 -17.05 -1.54 1.66
N THR A 124 -17.43 -2.82 1.52
CA THR A 124 -18.74 -3.25 1.01
C THR A 124 -19.82 -3.41 2.09
N ILE A 125 -19.43 -3.60 3.35
CA ILE A 125 -20.36 -4.01 4.44
C ILE A 125 -20.78 -2.84 5.36
N GLY A 126 -20.33 -1.60 5.12
CA GLY A 126 -20.54 -0.50 6.08
C GLY A 126 -19.59 -0.62 7.29
N PRO A 127 -19.64 0.30 8.28
CA PRO A 127 -18.53 0.52 9.20
C PRO A 127 -18.24 -0.75 10.01
N ALA A 128 -17.11 -1.39 9.71
CA ALA A 128 -16.66 -2.54 10.45
C ALA A 128 -16.08 -2.13 11.81
N LEU A 129 -16.37 -2.97 12.80
CA LEU A 129 -16.00 -2.85 14.20
C LEU A 129 -14.53 -2.42 14.40
N PRO A 130 -14.25 -1.62 15.44
CA PRO A 130 -12.91 -1.12 15.71
C PRO A 130 -11.95 -2.28 15.91
N PHE A 131 -10.87 -2.30 15.11
CA PHE A 131 -9.71 -3.14 15.37
C PHE A 131 -9.20 -2.82 16.78
N ARG A 132 -9.29 -3.79 17.69
CA ARG A 132 -8.72 -3.69 19.03
C ARG A 132 -7.21 -3.91 18.91
N PRO A 133 -6.36 -2.96 19.30
CA PRO A 133 -4.92 -3.20 19.33
C PRO A 133 -4.60 -4.33 20.32
N LEU A 134 -3.63 -5.18 19.97
CA LEU A 134 -3.14 -6.30 20.78
C LEU A 134 -2.54 -5.90 22.15
N SER A 135 -2.48 -4.62 22.47
CA SER A 135 -2.00 -4.10 23.76
C SER A 135 -3.07 -4.09 24.87
N GLN A 136 -4.26 -4.64 24.63
CA GLN A 136 -5.30 -4.79 25.65
C GLN A 136 -5.98 -6.17 25.59
N GLN A 137 -5.30 -7.19 26.10
CA GLN A 137 -5.95 -8.37 26.67
C GLN A 137 -5.58 -8.46 28.16
N PRO A 138 -6.54 -8.73 29.06
CA PRO A 138 -6.27 -8.94 30.48
C PRO A 138 -5.49 -10.24 30.73
#